data_AF-A0A816GS11-F1
#
_entry.id   AF-A0A816GS11-F1
#
_cell.length_a   1.000
_cell.length_b   1.000
_cell.length_c   1.000
_cell.angle_alpha   90.00
_cell.angle_beta   90.00
_cell.angle_gamma   90.00
#
_symmetry.space_group_name_H-M   'P 1'
#
loop_
_entity.id
_entity.type
_entity.pdbx_description
1 polymer ?
#
loop_
_entity_poly.entity_id
_entity_poly.type
_entity_poly.pdbx_seq_one_letter_code
_entity_poly.pdbx_strand_id
1 'polypeptide(L)'
;MQEINDSFREYDLNHNGYITFDEMKKCLRKANVMTPDEEVSRVLNQMDWNRDSQVSYDEYLKFMTSVYRGEQSELQRQLGSALLEVGSAAGSF
;
A
#
# COMPACT_ATOMS: atom_id res chain seq x y z
N MET A 1 -1.59 7.38 -8.93
CA MET A 1 -1.46 8.21 -7.71
C MET A 1 -2.76 8.81 -7.20
N GLN A 2 -3.75 9.14 -8.05
CA GLN A 2 -5.01 9.77 -7.57
C GLN A 2 -5.84 8.83 -6.68
N GLU A 3 -5.94 7.54 -6.99
CA GLU A 3 -6.76 6.58 -6.21
C GLU A 3 -6.28 6.40 -4.76
N ILE A 4 -4.97 6.53 -4.53
CA ILE A 4 -4.37 6.42 -3.20
C ILE A 4 -4.72 7.64 -2.34
N ASN A 5 -4.74 8.83 -2.94
CA ASN A 5 -5.06 10.07 -2.25
C ASN A 5 -6.57 10.17 -1.94
N ASP A 6 -7.42 9.72 -2.86
CA ASP A 6 -8.86 9.70 -2.65
C ASP A 6 -9.24 8.71 -1.54
N SER A 7 -8.71 7.49 -1.60
CA SER A 7 -8.89 6.50 -0.54
C SER A 7 -8.40 7.03 0.81
N PHE A 8 -7.21 7.63 0.86
CA PHE A 8 -6.67 8.18 2.11
C PHE A 8 -7.56 9.29 2.67
N ARG A 9 -8.11 10.17 1.83
CA ARG A 9 -9.04 11.24 2.25
C ARG A 9 -10.38 10.71 2.76
N GLU A 10 -10.85 9.58 2.27
CA GLU A 10 -12.07 8.95 2.80
C GLU A 10 -11.86 8.37 4.19
N TYR A 11 -10.64 7.94 4.53
CA TYR A 11 -10.28 7.43 5.85
C TYR A 11 -9.83 8.52 6.83
N ASP A 12 -9.12 9.53 6.36
CA ASP A 12 -8.58 10.65 7.13
C ASP A 12 -9.63 11.76 7.30
N LEU A 13 -10.45 11.64 8.35
CA LEU A 13 -11.59 12.51 8.61
C LEU A 13 -11.16 13.90 9.09
N ASN A 14 -10.00 14.01 9.74
CA ASN A 14 -9.47 15.28 10.26
C ASN A 14 -8.54 16.01 9.28
N HIS A 15 -8.23 15.42 8.12
CA HIS A 15 -7.32 15.98 7.12
C HIS A 15 -5.93 16.33 7.71
N ASN A 16 -5.49 15.56 8.71
CA ASN A 16 -4.20 15.72 9.36
C ASN A 16 -3.08 14.94 8.64
N GLY A 17 -3.43 14.03 7.73
CA GLY A 17 -2.45 13.21 6.99
C GLY A 17 -2.04 11.93 7.71
N TYR A 18 -2.79 11.54 8.74
CA TYR A 18 -2.57 10.35 9.57
C TYR A 18 -3.91 9.67 9.87
N ILE A 19 -4.02 8.39 9.52
CA ILE A 19 -5.19 7.59 9.86
C ILE A 19 -4.98 7.02 11.27
N THR A 20 -5.73 7.56 12.22
CA THR A 20 -5.72 7.07 13.61
C THR A 20 -6.65 5.89 13.81
N PHE A 21 -6.46 5.15 14.91
CA PHE A 21 -7.36 4.06 15.32
C PHE A 21 -8.83 4.51 15.39
N ASP A 22 -9.07 5.71 15.92
CA ASP A 22 -10.43 6.23 16.07
C ASP A 22 -11.06 6.57 14.71
N GLU A 23 -10.27 7.09 13.76
CA GLU A 23 -10.71 7.38 12.40
C GLU A 23 -10.97 6.12 11.59
N MET A 24 -10.07 5.14 11.67
CA MET A 24 -10.27 3.84 11.03
C MET A 24 -11.52 3.15 11.56
N LYS A 25 -11.73 3.16 12.89
CA LYS A 25 -12.95 2.63 13.52
C LYS A 25 -14.20 3.39 13.08
N LYS A 26 -14.15 4.71 12.97
CA LYS A 26 -15.25 5.54 12.48
C LYS A 26 -15.59 5.22 11.03
N CYS A 27 -14.58 5.08 10.15
CA CYS A 27 -14.79 4.74 8.74
C CYS A 27 -15.34 3.33 8.57
N LEU A 28 -14.85 2.34 9.32
CA LEU A 28 -15.41 0.98 9.34
C LEU A 28 -16.89 0.99 9.77
N ARG A 29 -17.22 1.76 10.82
CA ARG A 29 -18.63 1.95 11.21
C ARG A 29 -19.46 2.63 10.13
N LYS A 30 -18.90 3.62 9.44
CA LYS A 30 -19.54 4.34 8.32
C LYS A 30 -19.80 3.42 7.13
N ALA A 31 -18.89 2.49 6.86
CA ALA A 31 -19.01 1.44 5.85
C ALA A 31 -19.97 0.31 6.28
N ASN A 32 -20.62 0.42 7.45
CA ASN A 32 -21.50 -0.59 8.04
C ASN A 32 -20.79 -1.94 8.31
N VAL A 33 -19.46 -1.90 8.47
CA VAL A 33 -18.62 -3.04 8.84
C VAL A 33 -18.33 -2.94 10.34
N MET A 34 -18.92 -3.84 11.12
CA MET A 34 -18.66 -3.93 12.56
C MET A 34 -17.41 -4.76 12.80
N THR A 35 -16.29 -4.08 13.03
CA THR A 35 -15.01 -4.71 13.35
C THR A 35 -14.68 -4.46 14.83
N PRO A 36 -14.33 -5.49 15.63
CA PRO A 36 -13.98 -5.31 17.03
C PRO A 36 -12.65 -4.56 17.17
N ASP A 37 -12.52 -3.83 18.28
CA ASP A 37 -11.37 -2.97 18.59
C ASP A 37 -10.03 -3.70 18.49
N GLU A 38 -10.02 -4.97 18.91
CA GLU A 38 -8.86 -5.84 18.88
C GLU A 38 -8.36 -6.09 17.45
N GLU A 39 -9.29 -6.29 16.51
CA GLU A 39 -8.97 -6.56 15.10
C GLU A 39 -8.53 -5.28 14.40
N VAL A 40 -9.17 -4.15 14.69
CA VAL A 40 -8.75 -2.83 14.19
C VAL A 40 -7.33 -2.52 14.66
N SER A 41 -7.04 -2.77 15.94
CA SER A 41 -5.71 -2.58 16.53
C SER A 41 -4.68 -3.50 15.88
N ARG A 42 -5.04 -4.76 15.64
CA ARG A 42 -4.19 -5.74 14.93
C ARG A 42 -3.83 -5.29 13.52
N VAL A 43 -4.83 -4.84 12.75
CA VAL A 43 -4.63 -4.38 11.38
C VAL A 43 -3.78 -3.11 11.36
N LEU A 44 -4.08 -2.17 12.25
CA LEU A 44 -3.36 -0.92 12.36
C LEU A 44 -1.89 -1.16 12.72
N ASN A 45 -1.62 -2.01 13.71
CA ASN A 45 -0.26 -2.39 14.12
C ASN A 45 0.51 -3.18 13.05
N GLN A 46 -0.18 -3.77 12.07
CA GLN A 46 0.46 -4.43 10.94
C GLN A 46 0.87 -3.45 9.84
N MET A 47 0.15 -2.33 9.70
CA MET A 47 0.44 -1.25 8.75
C MET A 47 1.36 -0.17 9.35
N ASP A 48 1.31 0.01 10.67
CA ASP A 48 2.08 0.98 11.43
C ASP A 48 3.51 0.44 11.68
N TRP A 49 4.45 0.94 10.88
CA TRP A 49 5.84 0.50 10.93
C TRP A 49 6.63 1.29 11.97
N ASN A 50 6.22 2.53 12.24
CA ASN A 50 6.85 3.39 13.24
C ASN A 50 6.35 3.15 14.68
N ARG A 51 5.33 2.32 14.85
CA ARG A 51 4.57 2.04 16.07
C ARG A 51 4.06 3.30 16.79
N ASP A 52 3.56 4.27 16.03
CA ASP A 52 2.99 5.50 16.60
C ASP A 52 1.49 5.37 16.93
N SER A 53 0.91 4.19 16.69
CA SER A 53 -0.54 3.90 16.75
C SER A 53 -1.36 4.73 15.74
N GLN A 54 -0.71 5.19 14.68
CA GLN A 54 -1.26 6.04 13.63
C GLN A 54 -0.56 5.69 12.31
N VAL A 55 -1.33 5.52 11.23
CA VAL A 55 -0.77 5.24 9.90
C VAL A 55 -0.56 6.56 9.16
N SER A 56 0.71 6.92 8.94
CA SER A 56 1.05 8.13 8.20
C SER A 56 0.78 7.96 6.70
N TYR A 57 0.55 9.06 5.98
CA TYR A 57 0.43 9.04 4.52
C TYR A 57 1.62 8.34 3.82
N ASP A 58 2.84 8.52 4.32
CA ASP A 58 4.05 7.85 3.79
C ASP A 58 4.03 6.33 4.02
N GLU A 59 3.55 5.88 5.18
CA GLU A 59 3.44 4.46 5.52
C GLU A 59 2.36 3.78 4.69
N TYR A 60 1.21 4.44 4.53
CA TYR A 60 0.14 3.99 3.64
C TYR A 60 0.60 3.91 2.18
N LEU A 61 1.30 4.95 1.69
CA LEU A 61 1.89 4.95 0.36
C LEU A 61 2.92 3.84 0.19
N LYS A 62 3.80 3.63 1.17
CA LYS A 62 4.79 2.53 1.14
C LYS A 62 4.10 1.18 1.13
N PHE A 63 3.05 0.99 1.94
CA PHE A 63 2.28 -0.25 1.95
C PHE A 63 1.66 -0.50 0.57
N MET A 64 0.91 0.46 0.04
CA MET A 64 0.31 0.34 -1.30
C MET A 64 1.37 0.16 -2.38
N THR A 65 2.41 0.99 -2.42
CA THR A 65 3.52 0.83 -3.37
C THR A 65 4.22 -0.51 -3.22
N SER A 66 4.42 -1.04 -2.02
CA SER A 66 5.04 -2.35 -1.82
C SER A 66 4.14 -3.48 -2.33
N VAL A 67 2.82 -3.37 -2.12
CA VAL A 67 1.83 -4.32 -2.64
C VAL A 67 1.77 -4.26 -4.18
N TYR A 68 1.64 -3.06 -4.78
CA TYR A 68 1.63 -2.89 -6.24
C TYR A 68 2.98 -3.19 -6.91
N ARG A 69 4.11 -2.99 -6.22
CA ARG A 69 5.46 -3.29 -6.73
C ARG A 69 5.81 -4.77 -6.60
N GLY A 70 5.18 -5.50 -5.68
CA GLY A 70 5.33 -6.95 -5.52
C GLY A 70 5.00 -7.72 -6.80
N GLU A 71 3.91 -7.35 -7.48
CA GLU A 71 3.50 -7.96 -8.77
C GLU A 71 4.35 -7.50 -9.96
N GLN A 72 4.91 -6.29 -9.93
CA GLN A 72 5.80 -5.79 -10.99
C GLN A 72 7.19 -6.45 -11.00
N SER A 73 7.62 -7.05 -9.89
CA SER A 73 8.94 -7.69 -9.77
C SER A 73 9.07 -8.92 -10.68
N GLU A 74 8.02 -9.74 -10.84
CA GLU A 74 8.09 -10.90 -11.72
C GLU A 74 8.10 -10.49 -13.20
N LEU A 75 7.27 -9.52 -13.58
CA LEU A 75 7.25 -8.97 -14.94
C LEU A 75 8.56 -8.28 -15.30
N GLN A 76 9.18 -7.51 -14.38
CA GLN A 76 10.48 -6.90 -14.63
C GLN A 76 11.64 -7.91 -14.67
N ARG A 77 11.58 -9.00 -13.88
CA ARG A 77 12.59 -10.08 -13.96
C ARG A 77 12.45 -10.88 -15.25
N GLN A 78 11.22 -11.17 -15.69
CA GLN A 78 10.96 -11.87 -16.97
C GLN A 78 11.28 -11.00 -18.20
N LEU A 79 10.95 -9.70 -18.17
CA LEU A 79 11.30 -8.77 -19.26
C LEU A 79 12.81 -8.54 -19.34
N GLY A 80 13.50 -8.44 -18.20
CA GLY A 80 14.95 -8.29 -18.14
C GLY A 80 15.71 -9.50 -18.72
N SER A 81 15.24 -10.72 -18.47
CA SER A 81 15.83 -11.93 -19.08
C SER A 81 15.52 -12.06 -20.57
N ALA A 82 14.30 -11.71 -21.01
CA ALA A 82 13.92 -11.80 -22.42
C ALA A 82 14.66 -10.78 -23.30
N LEU A 83 14.96 -9.59 -22.77
CA LEU A 83 15.75 -8.57 -23.48
C LEU A 83 17.23 -8.92 -23.62
N LEU A 84 17.78 -9.77 -22.74
CA LEU A 84 19.18 -10.20 -22.84
C LEU A 84 19.39 -11.28 -23.93
N GLU A 85 18.36 -12.09 -24.23
CA GLU A 85 18.47 -13.17 -25.22
C GLU A 85 18.36 -12.68 -26.68
N VAL A 86 17.68 -11.55 -26.92
CA VAL A 86 17.58 -10.97 -28.28
C VAL A 86 18.85 -10.25 -28.74
N GLY A 87 19.82 -10.04 -27.85
CA GLY A 87 21.08 -9.33 -28.13
C GLY A 87 22.23 -10.18 -28.67
N SER A 88 22.10 -11.51 -28.72
CA SER A 88 23.24 -12.39 -29.05
C SER A 88 23.25 -12.93 -30.49
N ALA A 89 22.35 -12.48 -31.37
CA ALA A 89 22.30 -12.89 -32.79
C ALA A 89 22.80 -11.82 -33.78
N ALA A 90 23.51 -10.79 -33.31
CA ALA A 90 24.16 -9.80 -34.16
C ALA A 90 25.67 -9.82 -33.93
N GLY A 91 26.36 -10.81 -34.48
CA GLY A 91 27.81 -10.81 -34.45
C GLY A 91 28.46 -12.17 -34.60
N SER A 92 28.16 -12.91 -35.68
CA SER A 92 29.09 -13.91 -36.23
C SER A 92 28.72 -14.21 -37.68
N PHE A 93 29.46 -13.55 -38.58
CA PHE A 93 29.65 -13.82 -40.01
C PHE A 93 28.50 -13.52 -40.99
#